data_AF-L0H2G6-F1
#
_entry.id   AF-L0H2G6-F1
#
_cell.length_a   1.000
_cell.length_b   1.000
_cell.length_c   1.000
_cell.angle_alpha   90.00
_cell.angle_beta   90.00
_cell.angle_gamma   90.00
#
_symmetry.space_group_name_H-M   'P 1'
#
loop_
_entity.id
_entity.type
_entity.pdbx_description
1 polymer ?
#
loop_
_entity_poly.entity_id
_entity_poly.type
_entity_poly.pdbx_seq_one_letter_code
_entity_poly.pdbx_strand_id
1 'polypeptide(L)'
;MENDIEMAKADRSRQRALVNKEKVSAALQELADEHRGNPRSDTARLREVLDDVEEALSAGASHSAVLDTLHNQGFTLTLSSFQSTLARLRRERRTT
;
A
#
# COMPACT_ATOMS: atom_id res chain seq x y z
N MET A 1 -19.08 3.00 53.13
CA MET A 1 -18.66 2.03 52.09
C MET A 1 -19.37 2.23 50.75
N GLU A 2 -20.20 3.29 50.56
CA GLU A 2 -20.87 3.56 49.27
C GLU A 2 -20.17 4.60 48.38
N ASN A 3 -19.25 5.41 48.93
CA ASN A 3 -18.55 6.46 48.17
C ASN A 3 -17.44 5.94 47.22
N ASP A 4 -16.87 4.76 47.48
CA ASP A 4 -15.77 4.24 46.66
C ASP A 4 -16.24 3.71 45.29
N ILE A 5 -17.52 3.33 45.17
CA ILE A 5 -18.10 2.80 43.93
C ILE A 5 -18.49 3.93 42.96
N GLU A 6 -18.92 5.09 43.47
CA GLU A 6 -19.19 6.27 42.62
C GLU A 6 -17.91 6.85 42.02
N MET A 7 -16.81 6.89 42.80
CA MET A 7 -15.53 7.42 42.33
C MET A 7 -14.95 6.58 41.17
N ALA A 8 -15.11 5.25 41.21
CA ALA A 8 -14.67 4.34 40.14
C ALA A 8 -15.54 4.35 38.87
N LYS A 9 -16.80 4.83 38.95
CA LYS A 9 -17.68 5.01 37.78
C LYS A 9 -17.44 6.36 37.08
N ALA A 10 -17.10 7.40 37.83
CA ALA A 10 -16.69 8.70 37.29
C ALA A 10 -15.37 8.58 36.50
N ASP A 11 -14.43 7.75 36.97
CA ASP A 11 -13.11 7.59 36.35
C ASP A 11 -13.17 6.83 35.01
N ARG A 12 -13.99 5.77 34.93
CA ARG A 12 -14.27 5.06 33.66
C ARG A 12 -15.06 5.89 32.66
N SER A 13 -15.90 6.80 33.14
CA SER A 13 -16.68 7.71 32.30
C SER A 13 -15.81 8.87 31.77
N ARG A 14 -14.80 9.32 32.52
CA ARG A 14 -13.72 10.19 32.03
C ARG A 14 -12.81 9.47 31.03
N GLN A 15 -12.48 8.19 31.24
CA GLN A 15 -11.69 7.41 30.27
C GLN A 15 -12.40 7.17 28.93
N ARG A 16 -13.74 7.26 28.88
CA ARG A 16 -14.55 7.21 27.64
C ARG A 16 -14.80 8.59 27.02
N ALA A 17 -14.46 9.66 27.72
CA ALA A 17 -14.47 11.03 27.22
C ALA A 17 -13.05 11.44 26.80
N LEU A 18 -12.67 11.52 25.55
CA LEU A 18 -13.32 11.19 24.30
C LEU A 18 -12.18 10.59 23.49
N VAL A 19 -12.43 9.58 22.67
CA VAL A 19 -11.59 9.39 21.48
C VAL A 19 -11.65 10.74 20.76
N ASN A 20 -10.60 11.55 20.92
CA ASN A 20 -10.55 12.89 20.37
C ASN A 20 -10.54 12.69 18.86
N LYS A 21 -11.71 12.78 18.24
CA LYS A 21 -11.91 12.47 16.83
C LYS A 21 -10.90 13.22 15.98
N GLU A 22 -10.58 14.46 16.34
CA GLU A 22 -9.55 15.26 15.68
C GLU A 22 -8.14 14.66 15.83
N LYS A 23 -7.75 14.20 17.01
CA LYS A 23 -6.46 13.52 17.23
C LYS A 23 -6.38 12.18 16.50
N VAL A 24 -7.47 11.41 16.49
CA VAL A 24 -7.52 10.13 15.77
C VAL A 24 -7.53 10.36 14.27
N SER A 25 -8.28 11.34 13.76
CA SER A 25 -8.25 11.72 12.36
C SER A 25 -6.87 12.24 11.95
N ALA A 26 -6.22 13.07 12.77
CA ALA A 26 -4.86 13.52 12.51
C ALA A 26 -3.85 12.36 12.49
N ALA A 27 -3.90 11.44 13.46
CA ALA A 27 -3.03 10.27 13.49
C ALA A 27 -3.30 9.31 12.30
N LEU A 28 -4.56 9.14 11.89
CA LEU A 28 -4.92 8.37 10.69
C LEU A 28 -4.50 9.08 9.40
N GLN A 29 -4.49 10.42 9.38
CA GLN A 29 -4.05 11.21 8.24
C GLN A 29 -2.52 11.17 8.11
N GLU A 30 -1.79 11.28 9.22
CA GLU A 30 -0.34 11.14 9.29
C GLU A 30 0.08 9.72 8.88
N LEU A 31 -0.58 8.69 9.44
CA LEU A 31 -0.41 7.30 9.01
C LEU A 31 -0.73 7.14 7.51
N ALA A 32 -1.82 7.76 7.03
CA ALA A 32 -2.17 7.73 5.62
C ALA A 32 -1.15 8.45 4.76
N ASP A 33 -0.54 9.55 5.20
CA ASP A 33 0.47 10.31 4.44
C ASP A 33 1.83 9.59 4.47
N GLU A 34 2.21 8.97 5.59
CA GLU A 34 3.33 8.03 5.71
C GLU A 34 3.18 6.85 4.74
N HIS A 35 1.96 6.31 4.61
CA HIS A 35 1.68 5.21 3.69
C HIS A 35 1.34 5.64 2.26
N ARG A 36 0.90 6.88 2.03
CA ARG A 36 0.72 7.52 0.72
C ARG A 36 2.07 7.86 0.10
N GLY A 37 3.08 8.08 0.95
CA GLY A 37 4.50 8.20 0.62
C GLY A 37 5.30 6.89 0.65
N ASN A 38 4.68 5.74 0.97
CA ASN A 38 5.34 4.45 0.74
C ASN A 38 5.69 4.44 -0.75
N PRO A 39 6.99 4.33 -1.14
CA PRO A 39 7.39 4.40 -2.54
C PRO A 39 6.42 3.52 -3.29
N ARG A 40 5.67 4.11 -4.24
CA ARG A 40 4.63 3.43 -5.04
C ARG A 40 5.06 1.98 -5.15
N SER A 41 4.29 1.06 -4.55
CA SER A 41 4.73 -0.33 -4.43
C SER A 41 5.28 -0.81 -5.78
N ASP A 42 6.23 -1.73 -5.80
CA ASP A 42 6.82 -2.20 -7.07
C ASP A 42 5.74 -2.54 -8.12
N THR A 43 4.56 -3.00 -7.69
CA THR A 43 3.35 -3.14 -8.51
C THR A 43 2.77 -1.83 -9.07
N ALA A 44 2.63 -0.78 -8.27
CA ALA A 44 2.16 0.53 -8.72
C ALA A 44 3.16 1.20 -9.68
N ARG A 45 4.47 1.10 -9.41
CA ARG A 45 5.51 1.55 -10.36
C ARG A 45 5.47 0.74 -11.65
N LEU A 46 5.32 -0.58 -11.55
CA LEU A 46 5.22 -1.45 -12.72
C LEU A 46 3.95 -1.16 -13.54
N ARG A 47 2.85 -0.75 -12.90
CA ARG A 47 1.62 -0.33 -13.60
C ARG A 47 1.84 0.91 -14.46
N GLU A 48 2.66 1.86 -14.00
CA GLU A 48 2.95 3.10 -14.74
C GLU A 48 3.80 2.84 -15.98
N VAL A 49 4.74 1.89 -15.92
CA VAL A 49 5.61 1.49 -17.05
C VAL A 49 5.11 0.24 -17.78
N LEU A 50 3.86 -0.17 -17.55
CA LEU A 50 3.33 -1.43 -18.07
C LEU A 50 3.29 -1.43 -19.60
N ASP A 51 2.96 -0.30 -20.22
CA ASP A 51 2.92 -0.19 -21.67
C ASP A 51 4.30 -0.37 -22.30
N ASP A 52 5.33 0.28 -21.74
CA ASP A 52 6.72 0.12 -22.19
C ASP A 52 7.22 -1.32 -22.00
N VAL A 53 6.83 -1.97 -20.90
CA VAL A 53 7.15 -3.38 -20.63
C VAL A 53 6.49 -4.30 -21.66
N GLU A 54 5.21 -4.10 -21.97
CA GLU A 54 4.49 -4.91 -22.97
C GLU A 54 5.02 -4.66 -24.39
N GLU A 55 5.43 -3.42 -24.73
CA GLU A 55 6.08 -3.11 -26.00
C GLU A 55 7.41 -3.85 -26.14
N ALA A 56 8.25 -3.82 -25.10
CA ALA A 56 9.51 -4.56 -25.07
C ALA A 56 9.29 -6.08 -25.23
N LEU A 57 8.29 -6.64 -24.53
CA LEU A 57 7.92 -8.05 -24.67
C LEU A 57 7.40 -8.36 -26.08
N SER A 58 6.59 -7.47 -26.68
CA SER A 58 6.07 -7.63 -28.04
C SER A 58 7.16 -7.51 -29.11
N ALA A 59 8.22 -6.75 -28.85
CA ALA A 59 9.42 -6.69 -29.68
C ALA A 59 10.29 -7.96 -29.59
N GLY A 60 9.95 -8.89 -28.70
CA GLY A 60 10.64 -10.17 -28.52
C GLY A 60 11.63 -10.21 -27.35
N ALA A 61 11.66 -9.19 -26.48
CA ALA A 61 12.46 -9.25 -25.26
C ALA A 61 11.97 -10.37 -24.34
N SER A 62 12.89 -11.07 -23.67
CA SER A 62 12.53 -12.05 -22.66
C SER A 62 12.10 -11.37 -21.36
N HIS A 63 11.27 -12.06 -20.58
CA HIS A 63 10.84 -11.57 -19.26
C HIS A 63 12.04 -11.35 -18.32
N SER A 64 13.12 -12.13 -18.46
CA SER A 64 14.34 -11.93 -17.69
C SER A 64 15.06 -10.64 -18.09
N ALA A 65 15.21 -10.37 -19.39
CA ALA A 65 15.87 -9.15 -19.86
C ALA A 65 15.13 -7.87 -19.44
N VAL A 66 13.80 -7.92 -19.46
CA VAL A 66 12.97 -6.82 -18.93
C VAL A 66 13.16 -6.69 -17.42
N LEU A 67 13.19 -7.80 -16.69
CA LEU A 67 13.39 -7.78 -15.24
C LEU A 67 14.77 -7.23 -14.84
N ASP A 68 15.84 -7.64 -15.53
CA ASP A 68 17.19 -7.10 -15.32
C ASP A 68 17.21 -5.58 -15.54
N THR A 69 16.50 -5.11 -16.58
CA THR A 69 16.34 -3.67 -16.84
C THR A 69 15.60 -2.97 -15.70
N LEU A 70 14.53 -3.57 -15.18
CA LEU A 70 13.79 -3.05 -14.03
C LEU A 70 14.66 -3.05 -12.76
N HIS A 71 15.46 -4.08 -12.52
CA HIS A 71 16.40 -4.12 -11.38
C HIS A 71 17.41 -2.97 -11.43
N ASN A 72 17.91 -2.62 -12.61
CA ASN A 72 18.77 -1.45 -12.81
C ASN A 72 18.06 -0.11 -12.47
N GLN A 73 16.72 -0.08 -12.52
CA GLN A 73 15.89 1.07 -12.13
C GLN A 73 15.40 0.98 -10.67
N GLY A 74 15.99 0.10 -9.86
CA GLY A 74 15.69 -0.04 -8.44
C GLY A 74 14.39 -0.78 -8.14
N PHE A 75 13.91 -1.63 -9.05
CA PHE A 75 12.90 -2.62 -8.71
C PHE A 75 13.55 -3.80 -7.99
N THR A 76 12.86 -4.40 -7.02
CA THR A 76 13.42 -5.50 -6.19
C THR A 76 12.63 -6.80 -6.31
N LEU A 77 11.59 -6.81 -7.15
CA LEU A 77 10.73 -7.95 -7.35
C LEU A 77 11.45 -9.13 -8.05
N THR A 78 11.02 -10.35 -7.70
CA THR A 78 11.51 -11.58 -8.34
C THR A 78 10.81 -11.82 -9.68
N LEU A 79 11.37 -12.69 -10.53
CA LEU A 79 10.74 -13.06 -11.81
C LEU A 79 9.33 -13.63 -11.63
N SER A 80 9.11 -14.46 -10.62
CA SER A 80 7.79 -15.01 -10.32
C SER A 80 6.80 -13.90 -9.90
N SER A 81 7.26 -12.93 -9.11
CA SER A 81 6.44 -11.77 -8.71
C SER A 81 6.15 -10.86 -9.91
N PHE A 82 7.12 -10.66 -10.79
CA PHE A 82 6.97 -9.92 -12.05
C PHE A 82 5.86 -10.53 -12.92
N GLN A 83 5.96 -11.83 -13.22
CA GLN A 83 4.99 -12.53 -14.05
C GLN A 83 3.60 -12.55 -13.43
N SER A 84 3.51 -12.78 -12.11
CA SER A 84 2.23 -12.77 -11.39
C SER A 84 1.59 -11.38 -11.42
N THR A 85 2.40 -10.34 -11.25
CA THR A 85 1.95 -8.95 -11.28
C THR A 85 1.51 -8.54 -12.67
N LEU A 86 2.26 -8.89 -13.72
CA LEU A 86 1.85 -8.70 -15.12
C LEU A 86 0.53 -9.39 -15.42
N ALA A 87 0.38 -10.66 -15.03
CA ALA A 87 -0.86 -11.41 -15.22
C ALA A 87 -2.04 -10.74 -14.51
N ARG A 88 -1.83 -10.19 -13.31
CA ARG A 88 -2.84 -9.43 -12.56
C ARG A 88 -3.20 -8.13 -13.27
N LEU A 89 -2.22 -7.33 -13.68
CA LEU A 89 -2.44 -6.04 -14.37
C LEU A 89 -3.14 -6.23 -15.73
N ARG A 90 -2.79 -7.28 -16.49
CA ARG A 90 -3.48 -7.67 -17.73
C ARG A 90 -4.94 -8.06 -17.54
N ARG A 91 -5.32 -8.57 -16.37
CA ARG A 91 -6.72 -8.88 -16.04
C ARG A 91 -7.47 -7.61 -15.64
N GLU A 92 -6.86 -6.77 -14.81
CA GLU A 92 -7.45 -5.48 -14.42
C GLU A 92 -7.77 -4.60 -15.65
N ARG A 93 -6.88 -4.54 -16.64
CA ARG A 93 -7.10 -3.84 -17.92
C ARG A 93 -8.24 -4.40 -18.78
N ARG A 94 -8.65 -5.65 -18.58
CA ARG A 94 -9.74 -6.29 -19.34
C ARG A 94 -11.10 -6.12 -18.67
N THR A 95 -11.12 -5.89 -17.36
CA THR A 95 -12.34 -5.73 -16.57
C THR A 95 -12.80 -4.27 -16.48
N THR A 96 -11.91 -3.33 -16.82
CA THR A 96 -12.19 -1.88 -16.85
C THR A 96 -12.54 -1.46 -18.27
#